data_AF-A0A526YSP1-F1
#
_entry.id   AF-A0A526YSP1-F1
#
_cell.length_a   1.000
_cell.length_b   1.000
_cell.length_c   1.000
_cell.angle_alpha   90.00
_cell.angle_beta   90.00
_cell.angle_gamma   90.00
#
_symmetry.space_group_name_H-M   'P 1'
#
loop_
_entity.id
_entity.type
_entity.pdbx_description
1 polymer ?
#
loop_
_entity_poly.entity_id
_entity_poly.type
_entity_poly.pdbx_seq_one_letter_code
_entity_poly.pdbx_strand_id
1 'polypeptide(L)' 'AEISLPVAITVFPEEVYRAPETWARRAYRNLIYFNEVNNGRHFAAWEEPELFSAELRAAFRSLRQPH' A
#
# COMPACT_ATOMS: atom_id res chain seq x y z
N ALA A 1 -18.02 0.52 10.91
CA ALA A 1 -18.29 -0.58 9.98
C ALA A 1 -16.95 -1.21 9.59
N GLU A 2 -16.85 -2.53 9.54
CA GLU A 2 -15.63 -3.24 9.17
C GLU A 2 -15.46 -3.23 7.63
N ILE A 3 -14.24 -2.97 7.13
CA ILE A 3 -13.95 -3.03 5.69
C ILE A 3 -13.62 -4.48 5.33
N SER A 4 -14.49 -5.12 4.54
CA SER A 4 -14.34 -6.52 4.11
C SER A 4 -13.59 -6.69 2.79
N LEU A 5 -13.46 -5.61 2.00
CA LEU A 5 -12.77 -5.61 0.71
C LEU A 5 -11.25 -5.82 0.89
N PRO A 6 -10.56 -6.39 -0.12
CA PRO A 6 -9.10 -6.44 -0.13
C PRO A 6 -8.49 -5.04 -0.03
N VAL A 7 -7.56 -4.86 0.90
CA VAL A 7 -6.84 -3.60 1.13
C VAL A 7 -5.36 -3.81 0.88
N ALA A 8 -4.71 -2.82 0.26
CA ALA A 8 -3.27 -2.76 0.07
C ALA A 8 -2.76 -1.42 0.60
N ILE A 9 -1.59 -1.44 1.26
CA ILE A 9 -0.97 -0.24 1.84
C ILE A 9 0.51 -0.23 1.45
N THR A 10 0.98 0.92 0.96
CA THR A 10 2.39 1.25 0.85
C THR A 10 2.67 2.46 1.73
N VAL A 11 3.70 2.37 2.58
CA VAL A 11 4.12 3.46 3.47
C VAL A 11 5.34 4.16 2.86
N PHE A 12 5.19 5.44 2.55
CA PHE A 12 6.25 6.30 2.06
C PHE A 12 6.99 6.98 3.22
N PRO A 13 8.32 7.20 3.09
CA PRO A 13 9.14 7.55 4.23
C PRO A 13 8.95 8.96 4.78
N GLU A 14 8.57 9.89 3.92
CA GLU A 14 8.34 11.29 4.28
C GLU A 14 6.84 11.64 4.34
N GLU A 15 5.99 10.62 4.40
CA GLU A 15 4.57 10.81 4.71
C GLU A 15 4.41 11.31 6.17
N VAL A 16 3.42 12.17 6.39
CA VAL A 16 3.12 12.79 7.70
C VAL A 16 2.80 11.72 8.75
N TYR A 17 2.18 10.62 8.32
CA TYR A 17 1.82 9.51 9.19
C TYR A 17 2.22 8.17 8.59
N ARG A 18 3.17 7.51 9.25
CA ARG A 18 3.69 6.19 8.88
C ARG A 18 3.03 5.14 9.77
N ALA A 19 1.95 4.55 9.29
CA ALA A 19 1.19 3.57 10.05
C ALA A 19 2.02 2.28 10.24
N PRO A 20 2.28 1.82 11.48
CA PRO A 20 2.93 0.55 11.70
C PRO A 20 2.12 -0.59 11.10
N GLU A 21 2.78 -1.60 10.53
CA GLU A 21 2.13 -2.76 9.93
C GLU A 21 1.14 -3.44 10.90
N THR A 22 1.51 -3.54 12.18
CA THR A 22 0.67 -4.14 13.21
C THR A 22 -0.66 -3.41 13.39
N TRP A 23 -0.69 -2.10 13.18
CA TRP A 23 -1.91 -1.30 13.27
C TRP A 23 -2.74 -1.44 12.01
N ALA A 24 -2.10 -1.43 10.83
CA ALA A 24 -2.78 -1.70 9.56
C ALA A 24 -3.48 -3.06 9.57
N ARG A 25 -2.82 -4.11 10.07
CA ARG A 25 -3.39 -5.47 10.19
C ARG A 25 -4.56 -5.54 11.18
N ARG A 26 -4.54 -4.74 12.24
CA ARG A 26 -5.66 -4.64 13.20
C ARG A 26 -6.85 -3.90 12.60
N ALA A 27 -6.60 -2.86 11.81
CA ALA A 27 -7.64 -2.05 11.18
C ALA A 27 -8.30 -2.75 9.98
N TYR A 28 -7.51 -3.50 9.20
CA TYR A 28 -7.95 -4.15 7.97
C TYR A 28 -7.74 -5.67 8.06
N ARG A 29 -8.81 -6.43 8.31
CA ARG A 29 -8.73 -7.91 8.36
C ARG A 29 -8.32 -8.53 7.03
N ASN A 30 -8.65 -7.88 5.91
CA ASN A 30 -8.32 -8.32 4.56
C ASN A 30 -7.18 -7.49 3.94
N LEU A 31 -6.09 -7.30 4.69
CA LEU A 31 -4.87 -6.63 4.20
C LEU A 31 -4.05 -7.60 3.34
N ILE A 32 -4.14 -7.46 2.02
CA ILE A 32 -3.51 -8.35 1.04
C ILE A 32 -2.08 -7.94 0.66
N TYR A 33 -1.70 -6.71 0.94
CA TYR A 33 -0.38 -6.18 0.64
C TYR A 33 -0.01 -5.08 1.63
N PHE A 34 1.19 -5.16 2.19
CA PHE A 34 1.80 -4.12 3.01
C PHE A 34 3.27 -4.01 2.62
N ASN A 35 3.75 -2.80 2.37
CA ASN A 35 5.15 -2.55 2.08
C ASN A 35 5.58 -1.17 2.60
N GLU A 36 6.84 -1.05 2.98
CA GLU A 36 7.47 0.23 3.31
C GLU A 36 8.56 0.49 2.28
N VAL A 37 8.51 1.65 1.63
CA VAL A 37 9.48 2.02 0.59
C VAL A 37 10.52 3.00 1.13
N ASN A 38 11.64 3.11 0.42
CA ASN A 38 12.80 3.91 0.87
C ASN A 38 12.76 5.37 0.43
N ASN A 39 11.90 5.74 -0.53
CA ASN A 39 11.80 7.10 -1.10
C ASN A 39 10.33 7.53 -1.26
N GLY A 40 10.10 8.83 -1.37
CA GLY A 40 8.80 9.46 -1.62
C GLY A 40 8.15 10.07 -0.37
N ARG A 41 7.25 11.02 -0.59
CA ARG A 41 6.56 11.79 0.44
C ARG A 41 5.05 11.69 0.23
N HIS A 42 4.31 12.71 0.68
CA HIS A 42 2.84 12.73 0.65
C HIS A 42 2.25 12.61 -0.77
N PHE A 43 2.93 13.18 -1.78
CA PHE A 43 2.46 13.14 -3.17
C PHE A 43 3.19 12.07 -3.99
N ALA A 44 3.27 10.85 -3.46
CA ALA A 44 4.03 9.73 -4.05
C ALA A 44 3.78 9.49 -5.54
N ALA A 45 2.53 9.62 -6.02
CA ALA A 45 2.20 9.44 -7.43
C ALA A 45 2.82 10.52 -8.35
N TRP A 46 3.11 11.71 -7.80
CA TRP A 46 3.74 12.82 -8.51
C TRP A 46 5.27 12.84 -8.30
N GLU A 47 5.71 12.57 -7.08
CA GLU A 47 7.12 12.66 -6.68
C GLU A 47 7.94 11.45 -7.13
N GLU A 48 7.35 10.25 -7.11
CA GLU A 48 8.00 8.98 -7.42
C GLU A 48 7.09 8.11 -8.30
N PRO A 49 6.73 8.56 -9.52
CA PRO A 49 5.68 7.93 -10.33
C PRO A 49 5.99 6.47 -10.70
N GLU A 50 7.26 6.13 -10.95
CA GLU A 50 7.69 4.76 -11.24
C GLU A 50 7.54 3.85 -10.03
N LEU A 51 7.98 4.31 -8.85
CA LEU A 51 7.87 3.58 -7.59
C LEU A 51 6.39 3.36 -7.24
N PHE A 52 5.60 4.42 -7.28
CA PHE A 52 4.16 4.35 -7.05
C PHE A 52 3.48 3.34 -7.99
N SER A 53 3.81 3.39 -9.29
CA SER A 53 3.26 2.46 -10.28
C SER A 53 3.72 1.01 -10.04
N ALA A 54 4.95 0.79 -9.57
CA ALA A 54 5.46 -0.53 -9.23
C ALA A 54 4.72 -1.13 -8.03
N GLU A 55 4.50 -0.32 -6.99
CA GLU A 55 3.75 -0.70 -5.79
C GLU A 55 2.29 -1.04 -6.12
N LEU A 56 1.62 -0.24 -6.95
CA LEU A 56 0.29 -0.58 -7.46
C LEU A 56 0.27 -1.94 -8.18
N ARG A 57 1.23 -2.18 -9.09
CA ARG A 57 1.30 -3.47 -9.80
C ARG A 57 1.56 -4.63 -8.84
N ALA A 58 2.39 -4.45 -7.82
CA ALA A 58 2.67 -5.46 -6.81
C ALA A 58 1.42 -5.76 -5.97
N ALA A 59 0.76 -4.72 -5.46
CA ALA A 59 -0.46 -4.82 -4.66
C ALA A 59 -1.59 -5.58 -5.36
N PHE A 60 -1.83 -5.28 -6.63
CA PHE A 60 -2.89 -5.93 -7.42
C PHE A 60 -2.46 -7.26 -8.06
N ARG A 61 -1.21 -7.72 -7.87
CA ARG A 61 -0.72 -8.95 -8.53
C ARG A 61 -1.54 -10.18 -8.12
N SER A 62 -1.87 -10.33 -6.84
CA SER A 62 -2.64 -11.48 -6.33
C SER A 62 -4.10 -11.48 -6.75
N LEU A 63 -4.64 -10.33 -7.17
CA LEU A 63 -6.03 -10.19 -7.60
C LEU A 63 -6.24 -10.42 -9.09
N ARG A 64 -5.17 -10.48 -9.88
CA ARG A 64 -5.24 -10.73 -11.33
C ARG A 64 -5.46 -12.23 -11.58
N GLN A 65 -6.61 -12.58 -12.15
CA GLN A 65 -6.85 -13.94 -12.62
C GLN A 65 -6.00 -14.18 -13.89
N PRO A 66 -5.36 -15.36 -14.02
CA PRO A 66 -4.81 -15.76 -15.31
C PRO A 66 -5.98 -15.94 -16.30
N HIS A 67 -5.86 -15.33 -17.47
CA HIS A 67 -6.78 -15.53 -18.59
C HIS A 67 -6.50 -16.86 -19.29
#